data_AF-A0A382DAV7-F1
#
_entry.id   AF-A0A382DAV7-F1
#
_cell.length_a   1.000
_cell.length_b   1.000
_cell.length_c   1.000
_cell.angle_alpha   90.00
_cell.angle_beta   90.00
_cell.angle_gamma   90.00
#
_symmetry.space_group_name_H-M   'P 1'
#
loop_
_entity.id
_entity.type
_entity.pdbx_description
1 polymer ?
#
loop_
_entity_poly.entity_id
_entity_poly.type
_entity_poly.pdbx_seq_one_letter_code
_entity_poly.pdbx_strand_id
1 'polypeptide(L)' 'VSSLKPNIMKTLMAHVGSGMFGESDVSRAEREMVAAVVSATNKCQY' A
#
# COMPACT_ATOMS: atom_id res chain seq x y z
N VAL A 1 -6.91 3.30 -13.28
CA VAL A 1 -7.65 4.59 -13.16
C VAL A 1 -6.80 5.71 -12.56
N SER A 2 -5.97 5.44 -11.53
CA SER A 2 -5.11 6.44 -10.90
C SER A 2 -4.16 7.15 -11.87
N SER A 3 -3.69 6.46 -12.91
CA SER A 3 -2.80 7.01 -13.94
C SER A 3 -3.46 8.09 -14.81
N LEU A 4 -4.80 8.15 -14.85
CA LEU A 4 -5.53 9.18 -15.58
C LEU A 4 -5.49 10.54 -14.89
N LYS A 5 -5.07 10.60 -13.62
CA LYS A 5 -4.95 11.83 -12.82
C LYS A 5 -3.56 11.88 -12.17
N PRO A 6 -2.57 12.51 -12.81
CA PRO A 6 -1.17 12.47 -12.37
C PRO A 6 -0.95 12.89 -10.91
N ASN A 7 -1.68 13.91 -10.44
CA ASN A 7 -1.60 14.35 -9.05
C ASN A 7 -2.09 13.27 -8.05
N ILE A 8 -3.14 12.52 -8.41
CA ILE A 8 -3.62 11.40 -7.60
C ILE A 8 -2.59 10.27 -7.61
N MET A 9 -2.02 9.95 -8.77
CA MET A 9 -0.96 8.94 -8.86
C MET A 9 0.24 9.30 -7.98
N LYS A 10 0.70 10.56 -8.03
CA LYS A 10 1.81 11.04 -7.20
C LYS A 10 1.52 10.87 -5.70
N THR A 11 0.34 11.29 -5.25
CA THR A 11 -0.07 11.14 -3.85
C THR A 11 -0.18 9.68 -3.44
N LEU A 12 -0.76 8.83 -4.30
CA LEU A 12 -0.86 7.39 -4.05
C LEU A 12 0.52 6.76 -3.89
N MET A 13 1.45 7.06 -4.79
CA MET A 13 2.81 6.50 -4.74
C MET A 13 3.60 7.00 -3.52
N ALA A 14 3.42 8.26 -3.12
CA ALA A 14 4.01 8.77 -1.88
C ALA A 14 3.46 8.02 -0.65
N HIS A 15 2.16 7.75 -0.62
CA HIS A 15 1.53 7.00 0.47
C HIS A 15 2.01 5.54 0.53
N VAL A 16 2.05 4.85 -0.62
CA VAL A 16 2.60 3.48 -0.71
C VAL A 16 4.06 3.45 -0.30
N GLY A 17 4.86 4.41 -0.75
CA GLY A 17 6.27 4.56 -0.38
C GLY A 17 6.45 4.66 1.13
N SER A 18 5.73 5.57 1.77
CA SER A 18 5.77 5.74 3.24
C SER A 18 5.27 4.49 3.97
N GLY A 19 4.12 3.94 3.56
CA GLY A 19 3.47 2.82 4.26
C GLY A 19 4.21 1.50 4.14
N MET A 20 4.75 1.16 2.98
CA MET A 20 5.34 -0.16 2.72
C MET A 20 6.88 -0.17 2.74
N PHE A 21 7.52 0.95 2.39
CA PHE A 21 8.97 1.02 2.17
C PHE A 21 9.71 2.02 3.06
N GLY A 22 8.98 2.91 3.75
CA GLY A 22 9.58 3.87 4.68
C GLY A 22 10.09 3.19 5.96
N GLU A 23 11.01 3.87 6.66
CA GLU A 23 11.51 3.42 7.96
C GLU A 23 10.38 3.22 8.97
N SER A 24 10.45 2.11 9.72
CA SER A 24 9.56 1.81 10.84
C SER A 24 10.15 0.66 11.65
N ASP A 25 9.68 0.52 12.88
CA ASP A 25 9.95 -0.64 13.73
C ASP A 25 9.25 -1.91 13.21
N VAL A 26 8.28 -1.77 12.31
CA VAL A 26 7.61 -2.90 11.64
C VAL A 26 8.34 -3.24 10.34
N SER A 27 8.80 -4.48 10.25
CA SER A 27 9.48 -4.99 9.06
C SER A 27 8.54 -4.97 7.84
N ARG A 28 9.12 -4.87 6.65
CA ARG A 28 8.34 -4.90 5.42
C ARG A 28 7.48 -6.17 5.28
N ALA A 29 8.02 -7.32 5.70
CA ALA A 29 7.29 -8.59 5.66
C ALA A 29 6.04 -8.57 6.54
N GLU A 30 6.13 -7.99 7.74
CA GLU A 30 4.96 -7.83 8.64
C GLU A 30 3.92 -6.88 8.04
N ARG A 31 4.34 -5.81 7.35
CA ARG A 31 3.40 -4.90 6.66
C ARG A 31 2.70 -5.58 5.48
N GLU A 32 3.43 -6.40 4.71
CA GLU A 32 2.86 -7.22 3.64
C GLU A 32 1.87 -8.25 4.20
N MET A 33 2.15 -8.85 5.36
CA MET A 33 1.21 -9.74 6.05
C MET A 33 -0.09 -9.00 6.43
N VAL A 34 0.01 -7.80 7.01
CA VAL A 34 -1.18 -6.99 7.34
C VAL A 34 -1.99 -6.68 6.08
N ALA A 35 -1.32 -6.26 4.99
CA ALA A 35 -1.99 -5.99 3.71
C ALA A 35 -2.72 -7.24 3.18
N ALA A 36 -2.10 -8.42 3.25
CA ALA A 36 -2.71 -9.67 2.83
C ALA A 36 -3.96 -10.03 3.65
N VAL A 37 -3.88 -9.91 4.99
CA VAL A 37 -5.02 -10.20 5.88
C VAL A 37 -6.19 -9.24 5.63
N VAL A 38 -5.91 -7.94 5.48
CA VAL A 38 -6.93 -6.93 5.18
C VAL A 38 -7.57 -7.18 3.81
N SER A 39 -6.78 -7.48 2.78
CA SER A 39 -7.28 -7.80 1.45
C SER A 39 -8.13 -9.07 1.45
N ALA A 40 -7.70 -10.13 2.13
CA ALA A 40 -8.45 -11.37 2.26
C ALA A 40 -9.79 -11.16 2.99
N THR A 41 -9.78 -10.39 4.08
CA THR A 41 -10.99 -10.03 4.85
C THR A 41 -11.99 -9.27 3.98
N ASN A 42 -11.50 -8.39 3.10
CA ASN A 42 -12.33 -7.60 2.19
C ASN A 42 -12.60 -8.28 0.84
N LYS A 43 -12.20 -9.55 0.65
CA LYS A 43 -12.32 -10.29 -0.62
C LYS A 43 -11.71 -9.53 -1.81
N CYS A 44 -10.66 -8.76 -1.56
CA CYS A 44 -9.92 -8.04 -2.58
C CYS A 44 -8.94 -9.00 -3.25
N GLN A 45 -9.27 -9.47 -4.46
CA GLN A 45 -8.43 -10.39 -5.25
C GLN A 45 -7.31 -9.70 -6.04
N TYR A 46 -7.43 -8.39 -6.26
CA TYR A 46 -6.44 -7.60 -6.99
C TYR A 46 -5.09 -7.63 -6.27
#